data_AF-A0A933D7X0-F1
#
_entry.id   AF-A0A933D7X0-F1
#
_cell.length_a   1.000
_cell.length_b   1.000
_cell.length_c   1.000
_cell.angle_alpha   90.00
_cell.angle_beta   90.00
_cell.angle_gamma   90.00
#
_symmetry.space_group_name_H-M   'P 1'
#
loop_
_entity.id
_entity.type
_entity.pdbx_description
1 polymer ?
#
loop_
_entity_poly.entity_id
_entity_poly.type
_entity_poly.pdbx_seq_one_letter_code
_entity_poly.pdbx_strand_id
1 'polypeptide(L)'
;MTCNECGTENKDGALFCANCGAKLDRATSERQGSRCPQCGFENPPEGRFCARCGGELKHRHHGLKQHHRQHAPQEHHKRKNERVDTKLKWHPGLVVLALLGGAFALIAGVELFVKKEPEPPLQIEETISSDRKVETQLNEIASKFVCSCGSCGEQPLETCTCNTAIEERQFIRNYLQSGQTPEQIIRALNATYGWIESEFTSLVQDSTETSAALIKKNLISTNTGLQLGQVTRGANTKLATHADRIEIFSHFSCPCGQCGVDELKDCNCQHPKGATEVKGYIDGRIAEGKYTVAQIINEIEAKYGGRKVYGLNEK
;
A
#
# COMPACT_ATOMS: atom_id res chain seq x y z
N MET A 1 -30.18 -28.14 -0.52
CA MET A 1 -29.11 -28.14 0.53
C MET A 1 -29.70 -27.99 1.94
N THR A 2 -29.11 -28.63 2.95
CA THR A 2 -29.61 -28.62 4.34
C THR A 2 -28.91 -27.53 5.16
N CYS A 3 -29.66 -26.81 6.00
CA CYS A 3 -29.11 -25.79 6.88
C CYS A 3 -28.35 -26.42 8.04
N ASN A 4 -27.09 -26.04 8.23
CA ASN A 4 -26.25 -26.57 9.31
C ASN A 4 -26.70 -26.10 10.72
N GLU A 5 -27.43 -24.99 10.80
CA GLU A 5 -27.88 -24.41 12.07
C GLU A 5 -29.21 -24.99 12.57
N CYS A 6 -30.15 -25.30 11.66
CA CYS A 6 -31.51 -25.73 12.05
C CYS A 6 -32.02 -26.99 11.34
N GLY A 7 -31.22 -27.60 10.47
CA GLY A 7 -31.57 -28.84 9.76
C GLY A 7 -32.65 -28.70 8.69
N THR A 8 -33.15 -27.50 8.41
CA THR A 8 -34.19 -27.30 7.38
C THR A 8 -33.62 -27.52 5.97
N GLU A 9 -34.36 -28.23 5.13
CA GLU A 9 -34.02 -28.41 3.72
C GLU A 9 -34.39 -27.17 2.90
N ASN A 10 -33.42 -26.63 2.15
CA ASN A 10 -33.57 -25.42 1.35
C ASN A 10 -33.32 -25.72 -0.13
N LYS A 11 -33.96 -24.92 -1.00
CA LYS A 11 -33.77 -24.98 -2.46
C LYS A 11 -32.29 -24.82 -2.82
N ASP A 12 -31.83 -25.56 -3.83
CA ASP A 12 -30.44 -25.46 -4.28
C ASP A 12 -30.14 -24.07 -4.81
N GLY A 13 -29.07 -23.47 -4.28
CA GLY A 13 -28.65 -22.11 -4.56
C GLY A 13 -29.24 -21.03 -3.65
N ALA A 14 -30.05 -21.37 -2.65
CA ALA A 14 -30.50 -20.43 -1.61
C ALA A 14 -29.31 -19.84 -0.83
N LEU A 15 -29.30 -18.52 -0.62
CA LEU A 15 -28.22 -17.82 0.09
C LEU A 15 -28.40 -17.84 1.62
N PHE A 16 -29.65 -17.95 2.08
CA PHE A 16 -30.04 -17.97 3.48
C PHE A 16 -31.11 -19.04 3.70
N CYS A 17 -31.18 -19.57 4.92
CA CYS A 17 -32.18 -20.54 5.31
C CYS A 17 -33.56 -19.89 5.39
N ALA A 18 -34.55 -20.49 4.75
CA ALA A 18 -35.93 -20.01 4.74
C ALA A 18 -36.63 -20.10 6.11
N ASN A 19 -36.08 -20.88 7.05
CA ASN A 19 -36.64 -21.07 8.39
C ASN A 19 -35.94 -20.21 9.45
N CYS A 20 -34.61 -20.34 9.60
CA CYS A 20 -33.88 -19.63 10.66
C CYS A 20 -33.09 -18.39 10.18
N GLY A 21 -33.05 -18.11 8.87
CA GLY A 21 -32.30 -16.97 8.32
C GLY A 21 -30.79 -17.13 8.26
N ALA A 22 -30.22 -18.24 8.77
CA ALA A 22 -28.79 -18.49 8.74
C ALA A 22 -28.24 -18.56 7.31
N LYS A 23 -27.05 -18.00 7.08
CA LYS A 23 -26.40 -18.03 5.77
C LYS A 23 -26.02 -19.46 5.39
N LEU A 24 -26.29 -19.83 4.15
CA LEU A 24 -26.00 -21.17 3.63
C LEU A 24 -24.75 -21.11 2.76
N ASP A 25 -23.68 -21.75 3.23
CA ASP A 25 -22.41 -21.79 2.50
C ASP A 25 -22.55 -22.70 1.28
N ARG A 26 -22.41 -22.11 0.08
CA ARG A 26 -22.42 -22.87 -1.16
C ARG A 26 -21.18 -23.74 -1.17
N ALA A 27 -21.33 -25.04 -0.94
CA ALA A 27 -20.38 -26.04 -1.39
C ALA A 27 -20.44 -26.11 -2.92
N THR A 28 -19.89 -25.10 -3.60
CA THR A 28 -19.57 -25.23 -5.02
C THR A 28 -18.43 -26.21 -5.13
N SER A 29 -18.73 -27.37 -5.73
CA SER A 29 -17.78 -28.24 -6.41
C SER A 29 -16.62 -27.43 -7.02
N GLU A 30 -15.43 -27.76 -6.53
CA GLU A 30 -14.08 -27.43 -7.00
C GLU A 30 -13.96 -26.38 -8.11
N ARG A 31 -13.74 -25.13 -7.69
CA ARG A 31 -13.03 -24.17 -8.53
C ARG A 31 -11.52 -24.32 -8.29
N GLN A 32 -10.90 -25.40 -8.78
CA GLN A 32 -9.44 -25.44 -8.83
C GLN A 32 -8.94 -24.38 -9.81
N GLY A 33 -8.00 -23.56 -9.36
CA GLY A 33 -7.31 -22.58 -10.19
C GLY A 33 -6.61 -23.25 -11.38
N SER A 34 -6.46 -22.52 -12.48
CA SER A 34 -5.72 -23.02 -13.64
C SER A 34 -4.25 -22.63 -13.53
N ARG A 35 -3.35 -23.59 -13.75
CA ARG A 35 -1.93 -23.26 -13.92
C ARG A 35 -1.66 -22.65 -15.29
N CYS A 36 -0.89 -21.58 -15.31
CA CYS A 36 -0.48 -20.91 -16.53
C CYS A 36 0.40 -21.85 -17.37
N PRO A 37 0.06 -22.09 -18.65
CA PRO A 37 0.86 -22.96 -19.51
C PRO A 37 2.22 -22.35 -19.90
N GLN A 38 2.40 -21.03 -19.73
CA GLN A 38 3.65 -20.36 -20.06
C GLN A 38 4.64 -20.28 -18.90
N CYS A 39 4.17 -20.10 -17.66
CA CYS A 39 5.06 -19.88 -16.51
C CYS A 39 4.74 -20.76 -15.29
N GLY A 40 3.75 -21.65 -15.37
CA GLY A 40 3.36 -22.57 -14.30
C GLY A 40 2.64 -21.94 -13.10
N PHE A 41 2.44 -20.62 -13.09
CA PHE A 41 1.81 -19.92 -11.97
C PHE A 41 0.34 -20.32 -11.81
N GLU A 42 -0.09 -20.55 -10.57
CA GLU A 42 -1.45 -20.98 -10.25
C GLU A 42 -2.37 -19.76 -10.18
N ASN A 43 -3.34 -19.69 -11.09
CA ASN A 43 -4.21 -18.54 -11.25
C ASN A 43 -5.62 -18.83 -10.78
N PRO A 44 -6.35 -17.81 -10.27
CA PRO A 44 -7.74 -17.96 -9.93
C PRO A 44 -8.57 -18.37 -11.15
N PRO A 45 -9.67 -19.13 -10.96
CA PRO A 45 -10.47 -19.76 -12.01
C PRO A 45 -11.18 -18.75 -12.94
N GLU A 46 -11.29 -17.48 -12.53
CA GLU A 46 -11.87 -16.39 -13.32
C GLU A 46 -10.84 -15.52 -14.06
N GLY A 47 -9.54 -15.81 -13.91
CA GLY A 47 -8.48 -15.06 -14.57
C GLY A 47 -8.43 -15.30 -16.08
N ARG A 48 -8.63 -14.25 -16.90
CA ARG A 48 -8.41 -14.35 -18.36
C ARG A 48 -6.93 -14.35 -18.74
N PHE A 49 -6.09 -13.74 -17.92
CA PHE A 49 -4.65 -13.62 -18.10
C PHE A 49 -3.92 -14.03 -16.83
N CYS A 50 -2.69 -14.52 -16.97
CA CYS A 50 -1.84 -14.91 -15.86
C CYS A 50 -1.41 -13.69 -15.03
N ALA A 51 -1.67 -13.69 -13.74
CA ALA A 51 -1.31 -12.57 -12.84
C ALA A 51 0.20 -12.40 -12.68
N ARG A 52 1.01 -13.40 -13.07
CA ARG A 52 2.47 -13.33 -13.00
C ARG A 52 3.12 -12.90 -14.31
N CYS A 53 2.73 -13.48 -15.44
CA CYS A 53 3.41 -13.25 -16.73
C CYS A 53 2.53 -12.58 -17.80
N GLY A 54 1.24 -12.35 -17.53
CA GLY A 54 0.30 -11.76 -18.48
C GLY A 54 -0.19 -12.71 -19.60
N GLY A 55 0.35 -13.93 -19.69
CA GLY A 55 -0.06 -14.92 -20.70
C GLY A 55 -1.53 -15.33 -20.58
N GLU A 56 -2.23 -15.46 -21.71
CA GLU A 56 -3.66 -15.81 -21.75
C GLU A 56 -3.94 -17.22 -21.21
N LEU A 57 -4.97 -17.34 -20.37
CA LEU A 57 -5.37 -18.60 -19.75
C LEU A 57 -6.55 -19.20 -20.53
N LYS A 58 -6.39 -20.44 -21.03
CA LYS A 58 -7.42 -21.14 -21.79
C LYS A 58 -8.47 -21.75 -20.85
N HIS A 59 -9.47 -20.98 -20.43
CA HIS A 59 -10.63 -21.53 -19.74
C HIS A 59 -11.66 -22.08 -20.73
N ARG A 60 -12.06 -23.35 -20.55
CA ARG A 60 -13.26 -23.90 -21.21
C ARG A 60 -14.50 -23.32 -20.53
N HIS A 61 -15.06 -22.25 -21.10
CA HIS A 61 -16.35 -21.72 -20.68
C HIS A 61 -17.47 -22.74 -20.94
N HIS A 62 -17.95 -23.43 -19.91
CA HIS A 62 -19.30 -23.98 -19.94
C HIS A 62 -20.27 -22.82 -19.70
N GLY A 63 -21.06 -22.51 -20.73
CA GLY A 63 -21.84 -21.29 -20.84
C GLY A 63 -22.89 -21.10 -19.75
N LEU A 64 -22.89 -19.91 -19.17
CA LEU A 64 -24.08 -19.29 -18.59
C LEU A 64 -24.67 -18.35 -19.64
N LYS A 65 -25.81 -18.77 -20.20
CA LYS A 65 -26.62 -17.97 -21.11
C LYS A 65 -26.99 -16.65 -20.43
N GLN A 66 -26.62 -15.54 -21.05
CA GLN A 66 -27.13 -14.23 -20.69
C GLN A 66 -28.59 -14.14 -21.14
N HIS A 67 -29.51 -13.92 -20.20
CA HIS A 67 -30.90 -13.60 -20.51
C HIS A 67 -30.95 -12.22 -21.18
N HIS A 68 -31.30 -12.19 -22.47
CA HIS A 68 -31.73 -10.99 -23.18
C HIS A 68 -33.02 -10.45 -22.55
N ARG A 69 -33.00 -9.16 -22.16
CA ARG A 69 -34.20 -8.39 -21.83
C ARG A 69 -34.88 -7.99 -23.14
N GLN A 70 -36.13 -8.39 -23.30
CA GLN A 70 -37.00 -7.99 -24.40
C GLN A 70 -37.37 -6.51 -24.23
N HIS A 71 -37.07 -5.69 -25.23
CA HIS A 71 -37.66 -4.37 -25.40
C HIS A 71 -38.98 -4.50 -26.18
N ALA A 72 -40.00 -3.77 -25.71
CA ALA A 72 -41.36 -3.72 -26.24
C ALA A 72 -41.44 -3.13 -27.67
N PRO A 73 -42.50 -3.42 -28.45
CA PRO A 73 -42.60 -3.00 -29.83
C PRO A 73 -43.02 -1.52 -29.94
N GLN A 74 -42.29 -0.74 -30.74
CA GLN A 74 -42.62 0.64 -31.03
C GLN A 74 -43.49 0.73 -32.30
N GLU A 75 -44.60 1.44 -32.21
CA GLU A 75 -45.52 1.73 -33.31
C GLU A 75 -44.91 2.72 -34.32
N HIS A 76 -45.06 2.39 -35.60
CA HIS A 76 -44.67 3.23 -36.73
C HIS A 76 -45.71 4.33 -36.99
N HIS A 77 -45.42 5.57 -36.57
CA HIS A 77 -46.13 6.74 -37.05
C HIS A 77 -45.49 7.32 -38.32
N LYS A 78 -46.18 7.14 -39.45
CA LYS A 78 -45.89 7.69 -40.77
C LYS A 78 -46.12 9.22 -40.77
N ARG A 79 -45.05 10.03 -40.78
CA ARG A 79 -45.16 11.49 -40.99
C ARG A 79 -45.01 11.83 -42.47
N LYS A 80 -45.95 12.63 -42.98
CA LYS A 80 -45.99 13.14 -44.36
C LYS A 80 -44.87 14.15 -44.57
N ASN A 81 -44.23 14.07 -45.74
CA ASN A 81 -43.12 14.90 -46.15
C ASN A 81 -43.66 16.20 -46.77
N GLU A 82 -43.72 17.27 -45.98
CA GLU A 82 -43.97 18.63 -46.49
C GLU A 82 -42.62 19.29 -46.82
N ARG A 83 -42.47 19.64 -48.10
CA ARG A 83 -41.28 20.28 -48.65
C ARG A 83 -41.31 21.75 -48.22
N VAL A 84 -40.46 22.13 -47.27
CA VAL A 84 -40.32 23.53 -46.85
C VAL A 84 -39.18 24.17 -47.64
N ASP A 85 -39.54 24.98 -48.63
CA ASP A 85 -38.60 25.77 -49.42
C ASP A 85 -38.10 26.97 -48.61
N THR A 86 -37.03 26.82 -47.84
CA THR A 86 -36.37 27.95 -47.17
C THR A 86 -35.35 28.60 -48.10
N LYS A 87 -35.74 29.72 -48.73
CA LYS A 87 -34.81 30.65 -49.39
C LYS A 87 -33.90 31.30 -48.34
N LEU A 88 -32.73 30.72 -48.12
CA LEU A 88 -31.69 31.26 -47.23
C LEU A 88 -30.96 32.41 -47.93
N LYS A 89 -31.28 33.65 -47.56
CA LYS A 89 -30.57 34.86 -48.02
C LYS A 89 -29.28 35.01 -47.24
N TRP A 90 -28.15 34.84 -47.93
CA TRP A 90 -26.81 34.95 -47.35
C TRP A 90 -26.49 36.42 -47.00
N HIS A 91 -26.49 36.74 -45.70
CA HIS A 91 -25.90 37.98 -45.20
C HIS A 91 -24.41 37.75 -44.88
N PRO A 92 -23.50 38.69 -45.23
CA PRO A 92 -22.05 38.52 -45.08
C PRO A 92 -21.60 38.26 -43.63
N GLY A 93 -22.39 38.66 -42.63
CA GLY A 93 -22.12 38.35 -41.22
C GLY A 93 -22.21 36.86 -40.84
N LEU A 94 -23.03 36.07 -41.55
CA LEU A 94 -23.15 34.63 -41.29
C LEU A 94 -21.92 33.84 -41.77
N VAL A 95 -21.23 34.33 -42.80
CA VAL A 95 -19.98 33.72 -43.30
C VAL A 95 -18.86 33.91 -42.27
N VAL A 96 -18.76 35.10 -41.67
CA VAL A 96 -17.77 35.39 -40.63
C VAL A 96 -18.02 34.56 -39.36
N LEU A 97 -19.27 34.42 -38.92
CA LEU A 97 -19.64 33.56 -37.79
C LEU A 97 -19.35 32.07 -38.05
N ALA A 98 -19.57 31.58 -39.26
CA ALA A 98 -19.25 30.21 -39.64
C ALA A 98 -17.74 29.95 -39.68
N LEU A 99 -16.93 30.91 -40.15
CA LEU A 99 -15.48 30.81 -40.15
C LEU A 99 -14.89 30.85 -38.73
N LEU A 100 -15.38 31.74 -37.88
CA LEU A 100 -14.96 31.83 -36.47
C LEU A 100 -15.40 30.59 -35.69
N GLY A 101 -16.63 30.12 -35.88
CA GLY A 101 -17.14 28.89 -35.27
C GLY A 101 -16.41 27.64 -35.76
N GLY A 102 -16.06 27.58 -37.04
CA GLY A 102 -15.25 26.50 -37.62
C GLY A 102 -13.83 26.47 -37.08
N ALA A 103 -13.18 27.64 -36.93
CA ALA A 103 -11.86 27.75 -36.32
C ALA A 103 -11.88 27.33 -34.84
N PHE A 104 -12.91 27.75 -34.08
CA PHE A 104 -13.09 27.32 -32.69
C PHE A 104 -13.34 25.81 -32.57
N ALA A 105 -14.15 25.23 -33.45
CA ALA A 105 -14.41 23.79 -33.49
C ALA A 105 -13.17 22.97 -33.89
N LEU A 106 -12.29 23.52 -34.74
CA LEU A 106 -11.00 22.90 -35.08
C LEU A 106 -10.03 22.95 -33.89
N ILE A 107 -9.93 24.09 -33.19
CA ILE A 107 -9.08 24.23 -31.99
C ILE A 107 -9.58 23.31 -30.87
N ALA A 108 -10.87 23.35 -30.56
CA ALA A 108 -11.49 22.47 -29.56
C ALA A 108 -11.44 20.99 -29.98
N GLY A 109 -11.55 20.71 -31.28
CA GLY A 109 -11.39 19.37 -31.85
C GLY A 109 -9.99 18.82 -31.64
N VAL A 110 -8.95 19.65 -31.78
CA VAL A 110 -7.56 19.27 -31.50
C VAL A 110 -7.36 18.99 -29.99
N GLU A 111 -7.94 19.80 -29.10
CA GLU A 111 -7.86 19.54 -27.65
C GLU A 111 -8.60 18.26 -27.21
N LEU A 112 -9.68 17.87 -27.90
CA LEU A 112 -10.43 16.64 -27.62
C LEU A 112 -9.86 15.38 -28.30
N PHE A 113 -9.07 15.53 -29.37
CA PHE A 113 -8.45 14.40 -30.08
C PHE A 113 -7.05 14.03 -29.61
N VAL A 114 -6.42 14.85 -28.75
CA VAL A 114 -5.27 14.40 -27.96
C VAL A 114 -5.82 13.46 -26.90
N LYS A 115 -6.00 12.18 -27.29
CA LYS A 115 -6.05 11.08 -26.32
C LYS A 115 -4.82 11.24 -25.45
N LYS A 116 -5.02 11.69 -24.21
CA LYS A 116 -4.02 11.56 -23.15
C LYS A 116 -3.76 10.07 -23.03
N GLU A 117 -2.70 9.59 -23.66
CA GLU A 117 -2.22 8.24 -23.44
C GLU A 117 -2.07 8.06 -21.93
N PRO A 118 -2.55 6.96 -21.35
CA PRO A 118 -2.31 6.69 -19.94
C PRO A 118 -0.79 6.69 -19.76
N GLU A 119 -0.29 7.65 -18.97
CA GLU A 119 1.12 7.70 -18.63
C GLU A 119 1.54 6.31 -18.14
N PRO A 120 2.60 5.71 -18.71
CA PRO A 120 3.09 4.43 -18.25
C PRO A 120 3.37 4.54 -16.74
N PRO A 121 3.14 3.46 -15.96
CA PRO A 121 3.37 3.49 -14.53
C PRO A 121 4.78 4.01 -14.28
N LEU A 122 4.90 5.04 -13.44
CA LEU A 122 6.13 5.75 -13.11
C LEU A 122 7.17 4.74 -12.63
N GLN A 123 8.02 4.26 -13.53
CA GLN A 123 9.22 3.53 -13.17
C GLN A 123 10.16 4.61 -12.67
N ILE A 124 10.42 4.61 -11.36
CA ILE A 124 11.40 5.52 -10.76
C ILE A 124 12.77 5.09 -11.31
N GLU A 125 13.21 5.70 -12.41
CA GLU A 125 14.56 5.49 -12.92
C GLU A 125 15.55 6.06 -11.90
N GLU A 126 16.44 5.20 -11.41
CA GLU A 126 17.46 5.61 -10.45
C GLU A 126 18.49 6.50 -11.14
N THR A 127 18.49 7.81 -10.84
CA THR A 127 19.53 8.74 -11.27
C THR A 127 20.82 8.50 -10.51
N ILE A 128 21.79 7.84 -11.15
CA ILE A 128 23.12 7.56 -10.60
C ILE A 128 24.03 8.77 -10.84
N SER A 129 24.83 9.15 -9.84
CA SER A 129 25.81 10.23 -9.99
C SER A 129 26.98 9.79 -10.87
N SER A 130 27.44 10.67 -11.76
CA SER A 130 28.68 10.43 -12.53
C SER A 130 29.95 10.54 -11.68
N ASP A 131 29.86 11.14 -10.48
CA ASP A 131 30.98 11.24 -9.54
C ASP A 131 31.14 9.95 -8.74
N ARG A 132 32.25 9.24 -8.98
CA ARG A 132 32.61 7.98 -8.30
C ARG A 132 32.75 8.15 -6.78
N LYS A 133 33.17 9.33 -6.30
CA LYS A 133 33.31 9.58 -4.86
C LYS A 133 31.94 9.59 -4.18
N VAL A 134 30.95 10.22 -4.82
CA VAL A 134 29.56 10.25 -4.34
C VAL A 134 29.02 8.83 -4.23
N GLU A 135 29.16 8.00 -5.26
CA GLU A 135 28.64 6.62 -5.22
C GLU A 135 29.39 5.72 -4.23
N THR A 136 30.70 5.94 -4.01
CA THR A 136 31.45 5.23 -2.96
C THR A 136 30.91 5.58 -1.57
N GLN A 137 30.70 6.87 -1.29
CA GLN A 137 30.15 7.32 0.00
C GLN A 137 28.70 6.88 0.17
N LEU A 138 27.92 6.85 -0.91
CA LEU A 138 26.56 6.33 -0.88
C LEU A 138 26.54 4.88 -0.44
N ASN A 139 27.34 4.01 -1.07
CA ASN A 139 27.40 2.59 -0.70
C ASN A 139 27.83 2.45 0.76
N GLU A 140 28.82 3.22 1.21
CA GLU A 140 29.26 3.19 2.61
C GLU A 140 28.15 3.63 3.59
N ILE A 141 27.34 4.63 3.24
CA ILE A 141 26.21 5.04 4.08
C ILE A 141 25.11 3.98 4.03
N ALA A 142 24.73 3.55 2.83
CA ALA A 142 23.63 2.62 2.58
C ALA A 142 23.88 1.22 3.17
N SER A 143 25.12 0.75 3.23
CA SER A 143 25.47 -0.53 3.87
C SER A 143 25.17 -0.56 5.37
N LYS A 144 24.95 0.60 6.01
CA LYS A 144 24.59 0.69 7.43
C LYS A 144 23.08 0.56 7.66
N PHE A 145 22.28 0.47 6.59
CA PHE A 145 20.83 0.49 6.63
C PHE A 145 20.23 -0.75 6.00
N VAL A 146 19.18 -1.24 6.64
CA VAL A 146 18.27 -2.22 6.07
C VAL A 146 17.20 -1.48 5.29
N CYS A 147 16.91 -1.94 4.06
CA CYS A 147 15.89 -1.30 3.23
C CYS A 147 14.55 -1.20 3.97
N SER A 148 13.99 0.01 4.03
CA SER A 148 12.82 0.27 4.88
C SER A 148 11.50 -0.28 4.32
N CYS A 149 11.50 -0.81 3.11
CA CYS A 149 10.30 -1.23 2.37
C CYS A 149 9.44 -2.32 3.04
N GLY A 150 10.01 -3.14 3.94
CA GLY A 150 9.27 -4.18 4.68
C GLY A 150 8.97 -5.48 3.93
N SER A 151 8.87 -5.42 2.60
CA SER A 151 8.52 -6.57 1.75
C SER A 151 9.69 -7.17 0.96
N CYS A 152 10.87 -6.53 1.04
CA CYS A 152 12.08 -6.89 0.30
C CYS A 152 12.98 -7.88 1.07
N GLY A 153 12.49 -8.44 2.18
CA GLY A 153 13.23 -9.42 2.97
C GLY A 153 14.40 -8.81 3.76
N GLU A 154 14.30 -7.55 4.15
CA GLU A 154 15.30 -6.87 4.99
C GLU A 154 16.72 -6.90 4.39
N GLN A 155 16.82 -6.76 3.06
CA GLN A 155 18.12 -6.66 2.38
C GLN A 155 18.83 -5.34 2.72
N PRO A 156 20.18 -5.32 2.69
CA PRO A 156 20.95 -4.09 2.80
C PRO A 156 20.50 -3.06 1.75
N LEU A 157 20.36 -1.81 2.16
CA LEU A 157 19.85 -0.72 1.32
C LEU A 157 20.69 -0.53 0.04
N GLU A 158 22.00 -0.76 0.11
CA GLU A 158 22.89 -0.68 -1.06
C GLU A 158 22.61 -1.74 -2.14
N THR A 159 22.05 -2.89 -1.76
CA THR A 159 21.78 -4.00 -2.68
C THR A 159 20.31 -4.14 -3.07
N CYS A 160 19.40 -3.55 -2.29
CA CYS A 160 17.98 -3.70 -2.50
C CYS A 160 17.49 -2.92 -3.74
N THR A 161 16.71 -3.55 -4.62
CA THR A 161 16.26 -2.92 -5.88
C THR A 161 14.81 -2.44 -5.86
N CYS A 162 14.15 -2.44 -4.70
CA CYS A 162 12.77 -1.97 -4.59
C CYS A 162 12.66 -0.44 -4.72
N ASN A 163 11.47 0.06 -5.06
CA ASN A 163 11.23 1.50 -5.23
C ASN A 163 11.60 2.32 -3.99
N THR A 164 11.30 1.83 -2.78
CA THR A 164 11.69 2.49 -1.52
C THR A 164 13.20 2.58 -1.39
N ALA A 165 13.94 1.51 -1.72
CA ALA A 165 15.40 1.53 -1.69
C ALA A 165 15.98 2.52 -2.72
N ILE A 166 15.37 2.61 -3.90
CA ILE A 166 15.73 3.59 -4.93
C ILE A 166 15.54 5.01 -4.38
N GLU A 167 14.40 5.30 -3.75
CA GLU A 167 14.11 6.61 -3.15
C GLU A 167 15.09 6.96 -2.01
N GLU A 168 15.37 6.02 -1.11
CA GLU A 168 16.33 6.19 -0.02
C GLU A 168 17.76 6.44 -0.54
N ARG A 169 18.20 5.71 -1.58
CA ARG A 169 19.50 5.98 -2.22
C ARG A 169 19.53 7.35 -2.89
N GLN A 170 18.43 7.77 -3.54
CA GLN A 170 18.34 9.12 -4.11
C GLN A 170 18.42 10.21 -3.03
N PHE A 171 17.79 9.99 -1.87
CA PHE A 171 17.92 10.87 -0.72
C PHE A 171 19.40 11.04 -0.32
N ILE A 172 20.15 9.93 -0.20
CA ILE A 172 21.59 9.97 0.12
C ILE A 172 22.38 10.75 -0.94
N ARG A 173 22.15 10.49 -2.24
CA ARG A 173 22.84 11.21 -3.34
C ARG A 173 22.64 12.71 -3.25
N ASN A 174 21.39 13.14 -3.10
CA ASN A 174 21.04 14.56 -3.05
C ASN A 174 21.75 15.27 -1.88
N TYR A 175 21.83 14.61 -0.72
CA TYR A 175 22.52 15.17 0.44
C TYR A 175 24.04 15.24 0.24
N LEU A 176 24.66 14.18 -0.32
CA LEU A 176 26.09 14.16 -0.65
C LEU A 176 26.43 15.29 -1.63
N GLN A 177 25.64 15.46 -2.68
CA GLN A 177 25.82 16.53 -3.68
C GLN A 177 25.63 17.93 -3.09
N SER A 178 24.78 18.07 -2.06
CA SER A 178 24.61 19.33 -1.31
C SER A 178 25.73 19.63 -0.30
N GLY A 179 26.71 18.73 -0.14
CA GLY A 179 27.86 18.92 0.74
C GLY A 179 27.63 18.55 2.21
N GLN A 180 26.60 17.76 2.53
CA GLN A 180 26.36 17.25 3.88
C GLN A 180 27.40 16.18 4.27
N THR A 181 27.72 16.07 5.56
CA THR A 181 28.65 15.03 6.05
C THR A 181 27.96 13.67 6.16
N PRO A 182 28.68 12.54 6.03
CA PRO A 182 28.09 11.21 6.19
C PRO A 182 27.29 11.03 7.48
N GLU A 183 27.74 11.60 8.59
CA GLU A 183 27.06 11.51 9.89
C GLU A 183 25.74 12.27 9.90
N GLN A 184 25.67 13.43 9.25
CA GLN A 184 24.42 14.18 9.08
C GLN A 184 23.43 13.41 8.23
N ILE A 185 23.91 12.77 7.16
CA ILE A 185 23.09 11.96 6.26
C ILE A 185 22.55 10.73 6.97
N ILE A 186 23.39 10.00 7.70
CA ILE A 186 22.99 8.82 8.49
C ILE A 186 21.87 9.20 9.48
N ARG A 187 22.02 10.31 10.21
CA ARG A 187 20.98 10.78 11.12
C ARG A 187 19.69 11.17 10.41
N ALA A 188 19.79 11.90 9.30
CA ALA A 188 18.62 12.34 8.53
C ALA A 188 17.88 11.17 7.87
N LEU A 189 18.62 10.22 7.31
CA LEU A 189 18.07 9.02 6.70
C LEU A 189 17.37 8.15 7.75
N ASN A 190 18.01 7.89 8.89
CA ASN A 190 17.39 7.14 9.98
C ASN A 190 16.15 7.86 10.55
N ALA A 191 16.18 9.18 10.67
CA ALA A 191 15.01 9.93 11.14
C ALA A 191 13.84 9.91 10.14
N THR A 192 14.14 9.78 8.84
CA THR A 192 13.13 9.83 7.76
C THR A 192 12.56 8.45 7.44
N TYR A 193 13.42 7.46 7.23
CA TYR A 193 13.09 6.11 6.77
C TYR A 193 13.32 5.03 7.85
N GLY A 194 14.14 5.30 8.85
CA GLY A 194 14.45 4.35 9.92
C GLY A 194 15.42 3.25 9.51
N TRP A 195 15.47 2.19 10.33
CA TRP A 195 16.13 0.90 10.04
C TRP A 195 17.64 0.96 9.77
N ILE A 196 18.34 1.69 10.63
CA ILE A 196 19.77 1.48 10.81
C ILE A 196 20.05 0.09 11.39
N GLU A 197 21.09 -0.60 10.92
CA GLU A 197 21.49 -1.88 11.50
C GLU A 197 21.92 -1.70 12.96
N SER A 198 21.66 -2.72 13.78
CA SER A 198 21.84 -2.63 15.24
C SER A 198 23.26 -2.21 15.66
N GLU A 199 24.27 -2.66 14.91
CA GLU A 199 25.69 -2.34 15.14
C GLU A 199 26.03 -0.86 14.91
N PHE A 200 25.21 -0.12 14.15
CA PHE A 200 25.42 1.30 13.86
C PHE A 200 24.46 2.23 14.64
N THR A 201 23.65 1.69 15.55
CA THR A 201 22.69 2.48 16.35
C THR A 201 23.36 3.63 17.11
N SER A 202 24.62 3.46 17.51
CA SER A 202 25.41 4.50 18.20
C SER A 202 25.67 5.75 17.34
N LEU A 203 25.58 5.65 16.00
CA LEU A 203 25.76 6.79 15.08
C LEU A 203 24.55 7.74 15.05
N VAL A 204 23.39 7.25 15.50
CA VAL A 204 22.11 7.99 15.48
C VAL A 204 21.60 8.36 16.86
N GLN A 205 22.13 7.76 17.92
CA GLN A 205 21.84 8.14 19.29
C GLN A 205 22.61 9.42 19.65
N ASP A 206 21.91 10.55 19.62
CA ASP A 206 22.44 11.79 20.17
C ASP A 206 22.55 11.66 21.69
N SER A 207 23.64 12.21 22.22
CA SER A 207 24.16 12.24 23.61
C SER A 207 23.19 12.69 24.72
N THR A 208 21.89 12.76 24.46
CA THR A 208 20.81 13.04 25.41
C THR A 208 20.59 11.94 26.44
N GLU A 209 20.98 10.68 26.17
CA GLU A 209 20.94 9.60 27.16
C GLU A 209 22.09 9.67 28.19
N THR A 210 23.22 10.27 27.82
CA THR A 210 24.37 10.43 28.73
C THR A 210 24.06 11.43 29.85
N SER A 211 23.14 12.38 29.61
CA SER A 211 22.64 13.27 30.66
C SER A 211 21.72 12.53 31.64
N ALA A 212 20.88 11.60 31.18
CA ALA A 212 20.00 10.82 32.05
C ALA A 212 20.77 9.78 32.90
N ALA A 213 21.85 9.20 32.36
CA ALA A 213 22.72 8.29 33.08
C ALA A 213 23.66 8.99 34.09
N LEU A 214 24.08 10.23 33.83
CA LEU A 214 24.81 11.07 34.79
C LEU A 214 23.90 11.66 35.88
N ILE A 215 22.64 11.96 35.56
CA ILE A 215 21.64 12.41 36.55
C ILE A 215 21.28 11.30 37.55
N LYS A 216 21.25 10.02 37.13
CA LYS A 216 21.05 8.88 38.04
C LYS A 216 22.16 8.71 39.08
N LYS A 217 23.38 9.20 38.83
CA LYS A 217 24.50 9.12 39.79
C LYS A 217 24.53 10.27 40.81
N ASN A 218 23.83 11.38 40.53
CA ASN A 218 23.79 12.56 41.40
C ASN A 218 22.42 12.82 42.08
N LEU A 219 21.42 11.95 41.90
CA LEU A 219 20.13 12.02 42.62
C LEU A 219 19.99 10.97 43.74
N ILE A 220 21.10 10.63 44.42
CA ILE A 220 21.04 10.03 45.76
C ILE A 220 21.42 11.11 46.78
N SER A 221 20.61 12.16 46.87
CA SER A 221 20.45 13.03 48.04
C SER A 221 19.63 14.23 47.63
N THR A 222 18.33 14.17 47.87
CA THR A 222 17.59 15.13 48.72
C THR A 222 16.10 14.95 48.48
N ASN A 223 15.39 14.69 49.57
CA ASN A 223 13.94 14.67 49.64
C ASN A 223 13.41 16.07 49.34
N THR A 224 12.86 16.29 48.15
CA THR A 224 11.80 17.27 47.93
C THR A 224 10.91 16.75 46.81
N GLY A 225 9.65 16.49 47.16
CA GLY A 225 8.62 16.16 46.19
C GLY A 225 8.39 17.36 45.28
N LEU A 226 8.96 17.29 44.08
CA LEU A 226 8.52 18.09 42.95
C LEU A 226 7.90 17.11 41.95
N GLN A 227 6.58 17.19 41.81
CA GLN A 227 5.85 16.42 40.81
C GLN A 227 6.41 16.76 39.42
N LEU A 228 7.09 15.78 38.81
CA LEU A 228 7.33 15.81 37.37
C LEU A 228 6.03 15.42 36.68
N GLY A 229 5.21 16.42 36.38
CA GLY A 229 4.17 16.31 35.38
C GLY A 229 4.79 16.18 33.99
N GLN A 230 4.22 15.24 33.22
CA GLN A 230 4.06 15.31 31.76
C GLN A 230 5.29 15.04 30.87
N VAL A 231 5.39 13.78 30.41
CA VAL A 231 5.23 13.49 28.98
C VAL A 231 4.22 12.35 28.86
N THR A 232 2.94 12.66 29.07
CA THR A 232 1.85 11.79 28.63
C THR A 232 1.11 12.49 27.50
N ARG A 233 0.83 11.71 26.45
CA ARG A 233 -0.23 11.93 25.45
C ARG A 233 -0.03 13.11 24.48
N GLY A 234 0.80 12.89 23.46
CA GLY A 234 0.66 13.52 22.13
C GLY A 234 0.45 12.53 20.98
N ALA A 235 0.33 11.22 21.26
CA ALA A 235 0.45 10.17 20.25
C ALA A 235 -0.84 9.86 19.45
N ASN A 236 -1.95 10.53 19.73
CA ASN A 236 -3.25 10.18 19.12
C ASN A 236 -3.65 11.04 17.91
N THR A 237 -2.81 11.99 17.49
CA THR A 237 -3.11 12.86 16.35
C THR A 237 -1.99 12.93 15.30
N LYS A 238 -0.79 12.39 15.58
CA LYS A 238 0.32 12.35 14.62
C LYS A 238 0.19 11.10 13.75
N LEU A 239 0.24 11.30 12.42
CA LEU A 239 0.30 10.21 11.45
C LEU A 239 1.58 9.40 11.66
N ALA A 240 1.47 8.08 11.53
CA ALA A 240 2.60 7.18 11.62
C ALA A 240 3.55 7.42 10.45
N THR A 241 4.84 7.46 10.72
CA THR A 241 5.92 7.50 9.71
C THR A 241 6.79 6.27 9.82
N HIS A 242 7.72 6.07 8.88
CA HIS A 242 8.64 4.94 8.92
C HIS A 242 9.52 4.93 10.19
N ALA A 243 9.75 6.09 10.82
CA ALA A 243 10.45 6.17 12.10
C ALA A 243 9.71 5.47 13.25
N ASP A 244 8.38 5.37 13.18
CA ASP A 244 7.55 4.79 14.24
C ASP A 244 7.45 3.25 14.15
N ARG A 245 8.01 2.64 13.09
CA ARG A 245 7.83 1.21 12.81
C ARG A 245 8.39 0.29 13.89
N ILE A 246 9.55 0.64 14.48
CA ILE A 246 10.18 -0.16 15.54
C ILE A 246 9.29 -0.16 16.78
N GLU A 247 8.69 0.99 17.10
CA GLU A 247 7.70 1.10 18.18
C GLU A 247 6.49 0.19 17.88
N ILE A 248 5.90 0.31 16.69
CA ILE A 248 4.76 -0.51 16.28
C ILE A 248 5.10 -2.01 16.38
N PHE A 249 6.24 -2.46 15.85
CA PHE A 249 6.63 -3.86 15.92
C PHE A 249 6.85 -4.36 17.35
N SER A 250 7.38 -3.51 18.24
CA SER A 250 7.62 -3.86 19.64
C SER A 250 6.33 -4.14 20.42
N HIS A 251 5.17 -3.69 19.92
CA HIS A 251 3.87 -4.00 20.54
C HIS A 251 3.36 -5.42 20.28
N PHE A 252 3.98 -6.18 19.39
CA PHE A 252 3.50 -7.49 18.97
C PHE A 252 4.54 -8.57 19.17
N SER A 253 4.11 -9.75 19.60
CA SER A 253 4.82 -11.00 19.35
C SER A 253 4.47 -11.51 17.96
N CYS A 254 5.34 -12.32 17.35
CA CYS A 254 5.09 -12.82 16.01
C CYS A 254 3.84 -13.74 15.99
N PRO A 255 2.77 -13.41 15.24
CA PRO A 255 1.52 -14.18 15.25
C PRO A 255 1.66 -15.60 14.67
N CYS A 256 2.82 -15.89 14.04
CA CYS A 256 3.16 -17.18 13.47
C CYS A 256 3.12 -18.33 14.50
N GLY A 257 3.48 -18.05 15.77
CA GLY A 257 3.54 -19.05 16.85
C GLY A 257 4.61 -20.15 16.70
N GLN A 258 5.33 -20.20 15.58
CA GLN A 258 6.29 -21.25 15.21
C GLN A 258 7.76 -20.80 15.25
N CYS A 259 7.98 -19.50 15.38
CA CYS A 259 9.25 -18.84 15.12
C CYS A 259 10.14 -18.75 16.38
N GLY A 260 9.55 -18.88 17.57
CA GLY A 260 10.29 -18.83 18.84
C GLY A 260 10.95 -17.48 19.15
N VAL A 261 10.51 -16.40 18.49
CA VAL A 261 10.99 -15.03 18.70
C VAL A 261 9.96 -14.24 19.48
N ASP A 262 10.39 -13.59 20.56
CA ASP A 262 9.52 -12.93 21.53
C ASP A 262 8.85 -11.67 20.99
N GLU A 263 9.54 -10.91 20.14
CA GLU A 263 9.04 -9.67 19.55
C GLU A 263 9.03 -9.72 18.04
N LEU A 264 7.98 -9.15 17.44
CA LEU A 264 7.83 -9.07 16.00
C LEU A 264 8.98 -8.29 15.36
N LYS A 265 9.52 -7.27 16.05
CA LYS A 265 10.63 -6.46 15.55
C LYS A 265 11.87 -7.31 15.22
N ASP A 266 12.11 -8.36 16.00
CA ASP A 266 13.28 -9.25 15.89
C ASP A 266 13.00 -10.48 15.00
N CYS A 267 11.77 -10.63 14.49
CA CYS A 267 11.35 -11.82 13.75
C CYS A 267 11.26 -11.56 12.24
N ASN A 268 11.77 -12.50 11.42
CA ASN A 268 11.78 -12.42 9.95
C ASN A 268 11.18 -13.66 9.26
N CYS A 269 10.29 -14.39 9.94
CA CYS A 269 9.74 -15.62 9.40
C CYS A 269 8.75 -15.38 8.25
N GLN A 270 8.77 -16.30 7.28
CA GLN A 270 7.91 -16.28 6.08
C GLN A 270 6.71 -17.24 6.20
N HIS A 271 6.36 -17.64 7.42
CA HIS A 271 5.18 -18.47 7.65
C HIS A 271 3.88 -17.71 7.32
N PRO A 272 2.76 -18.41 7.05
CA PRO A 272 1.46 -17.76 6.97
C PRO A 272 1.15 -16.97 8.25
N LYS A 273 0.71 -15.72 8.14
CA LYS A 273 0.56 -14.78 9.27
C LYS A 273 1.86 -14.56 10.06
N GLY A 274 3.01 -14.79 9.41
CA GLY A 274 4.35 -14.61 9.96
C GLY A 274 4.84 -13.18 9.88
N ALA A 275 6.08 -12.98 10.34
CA ALA A 275 6.61 -11.64 10.53
C ALA A 275 6.70 -10.84 9.23
N THR A 276 7.13 -11.45 8.12
CA THR A 276 7.21 -10.76 6.82
C THR A 276 5.83 -10.24 6.37
N GLU A 277 4.76 -11.00 6.58
CA GLU A 277 3.40 -10.59 6.22
C GLU A 277 2.92 -9.43 7.11
N VAL A 278 3.11 -9.55 8.42
CA VAL A 278 2.63 -8.56 9.39
C VAL A 278 3.42 -7.26 9.27
N LYS A 279 4.76 -7.33 9.16
CA LYS A 279 5.63 -6.17 8.92
C LYS A 279 5.26 -5.46 7.62
N GLY A 280 5.13 -6.21 6.52
CA GLY A 280 4.71 -5.64 5.23
C GLY A 280 3.33 -4.97 5.26
N TYR A 281 2.38 -5.51 6.04
CA TYR A 281 1.08 -4.86 6.23
C TYR A 281 1.20 -3.54 7.01
N ILE A 282 2.02 -3.49 8.06
CA ILE A 282 2.32 -2.27 8.82
C ILE A 282 2.96 -1.22 7.92
N ASP A 283 3.98 -1.61 7.15
CA ASP A 283 4.69 -0.70 6.24
C ASP A 283 3.76 -0.16 5.15
N GLY A 284 2.82 -0.98 4.63
CA GLY A 284 1.77 -0.52 3.73
C GLY A 284 0.86 0.55 4.36
N ARG A 285 0.49 0.40 5.64
CA ARG A 285 -0.32 1.39 6.35
C ARG A 285 0.41 2.70 6.61
N ILE A 286 1.70 2.62 6.93
CA ILE A 286 2.56 3.80 7.06
C ILE A 286 2.66 4.52 5.71
N ALA A 287 2.92 3.79 4.62
CA ALA A 287 3.06 4.35 3.28
C ALA A 287 1.77 5.02 2.76
N GLU A 288 0.59 4.56 3.18
CA GLU A 288 -0.67 5.22 2.88
C GLU A 288 -0.78 6.64 3.48
N GLY A 289 0.00 6.96 4.53
CA GLY A 289 0.06 8.29 5.14
C GLY A 289 -1.25 8.74 5.79
N LYS A 290 -2.13 7.81 6.19
CA LYS A 290 -3.50 8.10 6.69
C LYS A 290 -3.75 7.64 8.12
N TYR A 291 -2.89 6.78 8.67
CA TYR A 291 -3.12 6.12 9.94
C TYR A 291 -2.12 6.64 10.98
N THR A 292 -2.60 6.82 12.20
CA THR A 292 -1.77 7.04 13.40
C THR A 292 -1.18 5.72 13.90
N VAL A 293 -0.12 5.79 14.70
CA VAL A 293 0.49 4.61 15.35
C VAL A 293 -0.56 3.76 16.08
N ALA A 294 -1.43 4.41 16.86
CA ALA A 294 -2.49 3.73 17.60
C ALA A 294 -3.51 3.03 16.69
N GLN A 295 -3.89 3.64 15.56
CA GLN A 295 -4.81 3.02 14.59
C GLN A 295 -4.18 1.79 13.96
N ILE A 296 -2.91 1.88 13.53
CA ILE A 296 -2.19 0.74 12.98
C ILE A 296 -2.14 -0.39 14.00
N ILE A 297 -1.73 -0.12 15.25
CA ILE A 297 -1.68 -1.14 16.31
C ILE A 297 -3.05 -1.83 16.49
N ASN A 298 -4.14 -1.08 16.54
CA ASN A 298 -5.48 -1.67 16.71
C ASN A 298 -5.90 -2.50 15.48
N GLU A 299 -5.55 -2.09 14.25
CA GLU A 299 -5.81 -2.88 13.04
C GLU A 299 -5.01 -4.20 13.02
N ILE A 300 -3.74 -4.16 13.43
CA ILE A 300 -2.90 -5.37 13.54
C ILE A 300 -3.48 -6.32 14.59
N GLU A 301 -3.83 -5.81 15.77
CA GLU A 301 -4.43 -6.63 16.82
C GLU A 301 -5.73 -7.30 16.33
N ALA A 302 -6.60 -6.57 15.63
CA ALA A 302 -7.85 -7.11 15.11
C ALA A 302 -7.63 -8.15 13.99
N LYS A 303 -6.63 -7.95 13.13
CA LYS A 303 -6.41 -8.80 11.94
C LYS A 303 -5.52 -10.00 12.22
N TYR A 304 -4.48 -9.82 13.02
CA TYR A 304 -3.40 -10.78 13.26
C TYR A 304 -3.29 -11.22 14.72
N GLY A 305 -3.78 -10.43 15.68
CA GLY A 305 -3.60 -10.69 17.10
C GLY A 305 -2.15 -10.46 17.56
N GLY A 306 -1.71 -11.22 18.56
CA GLY A 306 -0.32 -11.22 19.02
C GLY A 306 0.12 -9.96 19.78
N ARG A 307 -0.80 -9.07 20.16
CA ARG A 307 -0.45 -7.87 20.93
C ARG A 307 0.09 -8.27 22.30
N LYS A 308 1.25 -7.74 22.65
CA LYS A 308 1.85 -7.92 23.97
C LYS A 308 1.00 -7.19 25.00
N VAL A 309 0.46 -7.94 25.95
CA VAL A 309 -0.15 -7.37 27.15
C VAL A 309 0.98 -7.15 28.14
N TYR A 310 1.46 -5.90 28.28
CA TYR A 310 2.33 -5.55 29.38
C TYR A 310 1.47 -5.61 30.65
N GLY A 311 1.63 -6.69 31.42
CA GLY A 311 0.98 -6.82 32.72
C GLY A 311 1.32 -5.61 33.58
N LEU A 312 0.31 -4.79 33.89
CA LEU A 312 0.35 -4.01 35.11
C LEU A 312 0.43 -5.04 36.23
N ASN A 313 1.56 -5.07 36.92
CA ASN A 313 1.83 -5.92 38.08
C ASN A 313 0.53 -6.21 38.87
N GLU A 314 0.08 -7.46 38.83
CA GLU A 314 -0.80 -7.97 39.88
C GLU A 314 0.01 -7.88 41.17
N LYS A 315 -0.43 -6.98 42.04
CA LYS A 315 0.08 -6.81 43.41
C LYS A 315 -0.27 -8.01 44.27
#